data_AF-A0A803LRB6-F1
#
_entry.id   AF-A0A803LRB6-F1
#
_cell.length_a   1.000
_cell.length_b   1.000
_cell.length_c   1.000
_cell.angle_alpha   90.00
_cell.angle_beta   90.00
_cell.angle_gamma   90.00
#
_symmetry.space_group_name_H-M   'P 1'
#
loop_
_entity.id
_entity.type
_entity.pdbx_description
1 polymer ?
#
loop_
_entity_poly.entity_id
_entity_poly.type
_entity_poly.pdbx_seq_one_letter_code
_entity_poly.pdbx_strand_id
1 'polypeptide(L)'
;MESLLHDSKKTLVTINGIMKDHNSSSENNNVVINLDHGDPKMFYSYWKKVDNECSVTIKASDLISYFVNPKEADFFYQMPGFNDAIRRVHRVIGNAVAEDRYIIGGTGSSQLFITALRALALSIKETNSNGGKRIPVVCAEPYYSYYGEAIEQERSKLFEWQGDANTFQEKSGPYVEVVTSPNNPDGTIRTPVVNREEGVVIYDLAYYWPHYTPITSPADYDVMLFTMSKTSGHAGSRVGIIQE
;
A
#
# COMPACT_ATOMS: atom_id res chain seq x y z
N MET A 1 -53.60 5.71 18.22
CA MET A 1 -53.43 4.30 17.82
C MET A 1 -51.94 4.10 17.59
N GLU A 2 -51.26 3.76 18.68
CA GLU A 2 -49.83 3.47 18.72
C GLU A 2 -49.54 2.08 18.12
N SER A 3 -48.28 1.90 17.69
CA SER A 3 -47.57 0.60 17.60
C SER A 3 -47.98 -0.29 16.40
N LEU A 4 -47.14 -0.98 15.63
CA LEU A 4 -45.72 -1.31 15.69
C LEU A 4 -45.21 -1.44 14.24
N LEU A 5 -44.18 -0.69 13.87
CA LEU A 5 -43.26 -1.10 12.80
C LEU A 5 -42.05 -1.71 13.52
N HIS A 6 -42.02 -3.04 13.59
CA HIS A 6 -40.83 -3.79 13.98
C HIS A 6 -39.78 -3.66 12.87
N ASP A 7 -38.96 -2.62 12.96
CA ASP A 7 -37.72 -2.53 12.17
C ASP A 7 -36.66 -3.40 12.85
N SER A 8 -36.66 -4.68 12.49
CA SER A 8 -35.63 -5.63 12.92
C SER A 8 -34.35 -5.35 12.12
N LYS A 9 -33.55 -4.39 12.59
CA LYS A 9 -32.16 -4.23 12.15
C LYS A 9 -31.38 -5.50 12.48
N LYS A 10 -31.30 -6.41 11.51
CA LYS A 10 -30.37 -7.54 11.54
C LYS A 10 -28.97 -7.00 11.33
N THR A 11 -28.25 -6.79 12.41
CA THR A 11 -26.80 -6.60 12.38
C THR A 11 -26.17 -7.92 11.94
N LEU A 12 -25.71 -7.98 10.69
CA LEU A 12 -24.83 -9.05 10.22
C LEU A 12 -23.49 -8.90 10.95
N VAL A 13 -23.31 -9.64 12.05
CA VAL A 13 -22.02 -9.74 12.72
C VAL A 13 -21.23 -10.84 12.02
N THR A 14 -20.26 -10.45 11.20
CA THR A 14 -19.29 -11.40 10.64
C THR A 14 -18.26 -11.74 11.72
N ILE A 15 -18.48 -12.85 12.43
CA ILE A 15 -17.47 -13.46 13.29
C ILE A 15 -16.77 -14.55 12.48
N ASN A 16 -15.44 -14.44 12.34
CA ASN A 16 -14.54 -15.48 11.85
C ASN A 16 -14.77 -16.01 10.41
N GLY A 17 -15.09 -15.15 9.45
CA GLY A 17 -15.15 -15.56 8.03
C GLY A 17 -16.22 -16.61 7.70
N ILE A 18 -17.11 -16.95 8.64
CA ILE A 18 -18.25 -17.81 8.38
C ILE A 18 -19.44 -16.89 8.07
N MET A 19 -19.77 -16.74 6.79
CA MET A 19 -21.13 -16.36 6.41
C MET A 19 -22.04 -17.54 6.75
N LYS A 20 -22.74 -17.49 7.89
CA LYS A 20 -23.89 -18.37 8.10
C LYS A 20 -25.10 -17.69 7.49
N ASP A 21 -25.50 -18.15 6.31
CA ASP A 21 -26.85 -17.91 5.82
C ASP A 21 -27.83 -18.53 6.81
N HIS A 22 -28.64 -17.70 7.45
CA HIS A 22 -29.58 -18.13 8.49
C HIS A 22 -30.81 -18.88 7.94
N ASN A 23 -30.72 -19.49 6.75
CA ASN A 23 -31.82 -20.21 6.12
C ASN A 23 -31.46 -21.51 5.37
N SER A 24 -30.25 -22.07 5.52
CA SER A 24 -29.96 -23.41 5.00
C SER A 24 -29.79 -24.42 6.13
N SER A 25 -30.87 -25.15 6.42
CA SER A 25 -30.83 -26.46 7.07
C SER A 25 -30.20 -27.48 6.11
N SER A 26 -28.89 -27.41 5.90
CA SER A 26 -28.13 -28.46 5.25
C SER A 26 -26.84 -28.71 6.02
N GLU A 27 -26.70 -29.94 6.51
CA GLU A 27 -25.49 -30.54 7.06
C GLU A 27 -24.42 -30.67 5.97
N ASN A 28 -23.93 -29.55 5.44
CA ASN A 28 -22.76 -29.54 4.57
C ASN A 28 -21.61 -28.91 5.34
N ASN A 29 -20.91 -29.74 6.11
CA ASN A 29 -19.74 -29.37 6.92
C ASN A 29 -18.49 -28.99 6.09
N ASN A 30 -18.64 -28.65 4.81
CA ASN A 30 -17.54 -28.21 3.97
C ASN A 30 -17.23 -26.74 4.23
N VAL A 31 -16.44 -26.49 5.27
CA VAL A 31 -15.89 -25.17 5.57
C VAL A 31 -14.72 -24.91 4.61
N VAL A 32 -14.84 -23.86 3.78
CA VAL A 32 -13.74 -23.41 2.91
C VAL A 32 -12.82 -22.50 3.72
N ILE A 33 -11.53 -22.85 3.81
CA ILE A 33 -10.50 -22.00 4.40
C ILE A 33 -9.80 -21.26 3.24
N ASN A 34 -10.13 -19.98 3.05
CA ASN A 34 -9.52 -19.15 2.02
C ASN A 34 -8.28 -18.43 2.58
N LEU A 35 -7.10 -18.83 2.10
CA LEU A 35 -5.80 -18.19 2.40
C LEU A 35 -5.17 -17.55 1.16
N ASP A 36 -5.93 -17.39 0.07
CA ASP A 36 -5.45 -16.78 -1.18
C ASP A 36 -5.19 -15.28 -1.01
N HIS A 37 -6.08 -14.60 -0.29
CA HIS A 37 -5.96 -13.17 -0.06
C HIS A 37 -5.16 -12.87 1.20
N GLY A 38 -4.20 -11.95 1.10
CA GLY A 38 -3.48 -11.40 2.25
C GLY A 38 -4.34 -10.44 3.11
N ASP A 39 -5.59 -10.79 3.38
CA ASP A 39 -6.53 -10.02 4.20
C ASP A 39 -6.06 -10.03 5.68
N PRO A 40 -5.69 -8.88 6.25
CA PRO A 40 -4.95 -8.82 7.52
C PRO A 40 -5.87 -8.94 8.76
N LYS A 41 -6.80 -9.89 8.75
CA LYS A 41 -7.73 -10.12 9.87
C LYS A 41 -7.06 -10.54 11.18
N MET A 42 -5.79 -10.96 11.12
CA MET A 42 -4.99 -11.29 12.30
C MET A 42 -4.88 -10.14 13.32
N PHE A 43 -4.99 -8.88 12.89
CA PHE A 43 -4.92 -7.71 13.79
C PHE A 43 -6.24 -7.43 14.53
N TYR A 44 -7.36 -8.06 14.15
CA TYR A 44 -8.69 -7.76 14.70
C TYR A 44 -8.73 -7.86 16.23
N SER A 45 -8.19 -8.95 16.79
CA SER A 45 -8.19 -9.20 18.23
C SER A 45 -7.37 -8.18 19.03
N TYR A 46 -6.37 -7.54 18.41
CA TYR A 46 -5.62 -6.46 19.04
C TYR A 46 -6.49 -5.20 19.13
N TRP A 47 -7.01 -4.72 17.98
CA TRP A 47 -7.82 -3.51 17.94
C TRP A 47 -9.08 -3.60 18.79
N LYS A 48 -9.70 -4.79 18.86
CA LYS A 48 -10.89 -4.97 19.69
C LYS A 48 -10.63 -4.74 21.18
N LYS A 49 -9.40 -4.92 21.66
CA LYS A 49 -9.03 -4.68 23.07
C LYS A 49 -8.86 -3.19 23.38
N VAL A 50 -8.50 -2.38 22.38
CA VAL A 50 -8.19 -0.94 22.51
C VAL A 50 -9.23 -0.05 21.81
N ASP A 51 -10.40 -0.61 21.48
CA ASP A 51 -11.47 0.02 20.68
C ASP A 51 -11.88 1.39 21.24
N ASN A 52 -12.01 1.49 22.57
CA ASN A 52 -12.38 2.74 23.24
C ASN A 52 -11.25 3.79 23.16
N GLU A 53 -9.99 3.37 23.36
CA GLU A 53 -8.82 4.24 23.36
C GLU A 53 -8.47 4.77 21.96
N CYS A 54 -8.75 3.97 20.93
CA CYS A 54 -8.46 4.29 19.53
C CYS A 54 -9.71 4.75 18.77
N SER A 55 -10.82 5.00 19.45
CA SER A 55 -12.05 5.46 18.80
C SER A 55 -11.88 6.86 18.21
N VAL A 56 -12.42 7.07 17.01
CA VAL A 56 -12.41 8.36 16.31
C VAL A 56 -13.86 8.83 16.13
N THR A 57 -14.13 10.07 16.53
CA THR A 57 -15.43 10.73 16.29
C THR A 57 -15.25 11.79 15.22
N ILE A 58 -16.01 11.67 14.13
CA ILE A 58 -16.09 12.68 13.07
C ILE A 58 -17.50 13.28 13.15
N LYS A 59 -17.61 14.59 13.42
CA LYS A 59 -18.91 15.27 13.46
C LYS A 59 -19.41 15.51 12.05
N ALA A 60 -20.72 15.68 11.89
CA ALA A 60 -21.33 15.96 10.58
C ALA A 60 -20.80 17.24 9.90
N SER A 61 -20.30 18.19 10.69
CA SER A 61 -19.70 19.43 10.20
C SER A 61 -18.21 19.32 9.85
N ASP A 62 -17.55 18.23 10.25
CA ASP A 62 -16.12 18.07 10.08
C ASP A 62 -15.80 17.64 8.63
N LEU A 63 -14.63 18.04 8.13
CA LEU A 63 -14.08 17.59 6.84
C LEU A 63 -14.94 17.88 5.59
N ILE A 64 -15.86 18.85 5.64
CA ILE A 64 -16.70 19.25 4.48
C ILE A 64 -15.87 19.97 3.40
N SER A 65 -14.86 20.74 3.80
CA SER A 65 -14.03 21.54 2.89
C SER A 65 -13.01 20.67 2.15
N TYR A 66 -12.78 20.95 0.87
CA TYR A 66 -11.62 20.44 0.13
C TYR A 66 -10.29 20.85 0.78
N PHE A 67 -10.25 22.07 1.33
CA PHE A 67 -9.06 22.61 1.96
C PHE A 67 -9.10 22.31 3.45
N VAL A 68 -8.09 21.58 3.88
CA VAL A 68 -7.92 21.14 5.25
C VAL A 68 -7.48 22.30 6.15
N ASN A 69 -6.63 23.17 5.62
CA ASN A 69 -6.21 24.41 6.25
C ASN A 69 -6.41 25.57 5.26
N PRO A 70 -7.36 26.49 5.51
CA PRO A 70 -7.61 27.64 4.62
C PRO A 70 -6.40 28.57 4.45
N LYS A 71 -5.41 28.49 5.36
CA LYS A 71 -4.17 29.26 5.30
C LYS A 71 -3.07 28.58 4.47
N GLU A 72 -3.24 27.31 4.12
CA GLU A 72 -2.32 26.49 3.32
C GLU A 72 -3.10 25.90 2.14
N ALA A 73 -3.64 26.78 1.28
CA ALA A 73 -4.54 26.40 0.19
C ALA A 73 -3.92 25.38 -0.80
N ASP A 74 -2.59 25.34 -0.92
CA ASP A 74 -1.89 24.41 -1.81
C ASP A 74 -1.77 22.98 -1.23
N PHE A 75 -2.07 22.78 0.07
CA PHE A 75 -2.02 21.49 0.74
C PHE A 75 -3.43 20.94 1.02
N PHE A 76 -4.07 20.42 -0.03
CA PHE A 76 -5.47 19.94 0.03
C PHE A 76 -5.62 18.41 0.02
N TYR A 77 -4.53 17.66 -0.15
CA TYR A 77 -4.57 16.22 -0.41
C TYR A 77 -4.34 15.34 0.83
N GLN A 78 -4.01 15.90 2.00
CA GLN A 78 -3.76 15.15 3.24
C GLN A 78 -4.22 15.89 4.50
N MET A 79 -4.58 15.13 5.54
CA MET A 79 -5.04 15.65 6.83
C MET A 79 -3.93 16.31 7.66
N PRO A 80 -4.25 17.26 8.56
CA PRO A 80 -3.25 17.87 9.43
C PRO A 80 -2.68 16.79 10.35
N GLY A 81 -1.37 16.85 10.58
CA GLY A 81 -0.69 15.88 11.43
C GLY A 81 -0.52 14.48 10.83
N PHE A 82 -0.99 14.22 9.59
CA PHE A 82 -0.74 12.94 8.92
C PHE A 82 0.77 12.68 8.80
N ASN A 83 1.52 13.63 8.24
CA ASN A 83 2.97 13.53 8.09
C ASN A 83 3.66 13.34 9.45
N ASP A 84 3.23 14.05 10.48
CA ASP A 84 3.78 13.92 11.83
C ASP A 84 3.50 12.55 12.45
N ALA A 85 2.32 11.98 12.20
CA ALA A 85 1.98 10.63 12.63
C ALA A 85 2.87 9.59 11.94
N ILE A 86 3.07 9.70 10.63
CA ILE A 86 3.96 8.82 9.86
C ILE A 86 5.41 8.92 10.38
N ARG A 87 5.96 10.13 10.51
CA ARG A 87 7.32 10.33 11.04
C ARG A 87 7.47 9.75 12.44
N ARG A 88 6.48 9.97 13.31
CA ARG A 88 6.49 9.44 14.67
C ARG A 88 6.53 7.92 14.69
N VAL A 89 5.71 7.27 13.86
CA VAL A 89 5.69 5.80 13.80
C VAL A 89 7.03 5.27 13.31
N HIS A 90 7.59 5.81 12.22
CA HIS A 90 8.89 5.36 11.72
C HIS A 90 10.03 5.62 12.70
N ARG A 91 10.01 6.75 13.42
CA ARG A 91 10.99 7.06 14.46
C ARG A 91 10.91 6.11 15.66
N VAL A 92 9.70 5.74 16.09
CA VAL A 92 9.52 4.82 17.23
C VAL A 92 9.91 3.39 16.85
N ILE A 93 9.58 2.94 15.64
CA ILE A 93 9.89 1.59 15.17
C ILE A 93 11.34 1.47 14.69
N GLY A 94 11.92 2.55 14.17
CA GLY A 94 13.27 2.57 13.62
C GLY A 94 13.41 1.86 12.28
N ASN A 95 12.32 1.65 11.54
CA ASN A 95 12.32 0.92 10.27
C ASN A 95 12.53 1.80 9.02
N ALA A 96 12.41 3.12 9.11
CA ALA A 96 12.68 4.01 7.98
C ALA A 96 13.15 5.38 8.44
N VAL A 97 14.03 6.00 7.65
CA VAL A 97 14.33 7.43 7.75
C VAL A 97 13.15 8.18 7.15
N ALA A 98 12.50 9.03 7.95
CA ALA A 98 11.32 9.80 7.57
C ALA A 98 11.47 11.31 7.78
N GLU A 99 12.55 11.73 8.46
CA GLU A 99 12.90 13.13 8.60
C GLU A 99 13.47 13.65 7.27
N ASP A 100 13.23 14.92 6.95
CA ASP A 100 13.64 15.57 5.69
C ASP A 100 13.10 14.93 4.38
N ARG A 101 12.11 14.03 4.47
CA ARG A 101 11.41 13.44 3.33
C ARG A 101 10.03 14.05 3.11
N TYR A 102 9.63 14.11 1.84
CA TYR A 102 8.25 14.32 1.43
C TYR A 102 7.43 13.09 1.76
N ILE A 103 6.23 13.32 2.30
CA ILE A 103 5.28 12.27 2.68
C ILE A 103 4.00 12.50 1.89
N ILE A 104 3.62 11.49 1.10
CA ILE A 104 2.43 11.54 0.26
C ILE A 104 1.52 10.37 0.63
N GLY A 105 0.40 10.69 1.28
CA GLY A 105 -0.70 9.77 1.51
C GLY A 105 -1.56 9.56 0.25
N GLY A 106 -2.12 8.36 0.11
CA GLY A 106 -3.02 8.03 -1.00
C GLY A 106 -3.91 6.83 -0.71
N THR A 107 -4.76 6.49 -1.68
CA THR A 107 -5.78 5.44 -1.59
C THR A 107 -5.15 4.03 -1.71
N GLY A 108 -4.37 3.66 -0.71
CA GLY A 108 -3.59 2.42 -0.65
C GLY A 108 -2.28 2.50 -1.44
N SER A 109 -1.33 1.62 -1.10
CA SER A 109 -0.05 1.54 -1.83
C SER A 109 -0.22 1.18 -3.30
N SER A 110 -1.32 0.51 -3.69
CA SER A 110 -1.62 0.21 -5.08
C SER A 110 -1.78 1.46 -5.95
N GLN A 111 -2.49 2.48 -5.46
CA GLN A 111 -2.61 3.75 -6.19
C GLN A 111 -1.25 4.45 -6.26
N LEU A 112 -0.55 4.49 -5.13
CA LEU A 112 0.73 5.18 -4.99
C LEU A 112 1.84 4.55 -5.83
N PHE A 113 1.82 3.23 -6.02
CA PHE A 113 2.72 2.52 -6.92
C PHE A 113 2.63 3.05 -8.36
N ILE A 114 1.42 3.17 -8.90
CA ILE A 114 1.20 3.72 -10.25
C ILE A 114 1.56 5.21 -10.30
N THR A 115 1.25 5.98 -9.25
CA THR A 115 1.64 7.39 -9.15
C THR A 115 3.16 7.57 -9.18
N ALA A 116 3.90 6.81 -8.37
CA ALA A 116 5.37 6.84 -8.36
C ALA A 116 5.95 6.48 -9.73
N LEU A 117 5.45 5.39 -10.35
CA LEU A 117 5.87 5.01 -11.70
C LEU A 117 5.64 6.12 -12.73
N ARG A 118 4.49 6.81 -12.68
CA ARG A 118 4.23 7.93 -13.60
C ARG A 118 5.16 9.11 -13.37
N ALA A 119 5.38 9.51 -12.12
CA ALA A 119 6.27 10.62 -11.76
C ALA A 119 7.70 10.34 -12.22
N LEU A 120 8.23 9.17 -11.88
CA LEU A 120 9.57 8.73 -12.29
C LEU A 120 9.69 8.64 -13.81
N ALA A 121 8.70 8.06 -14.48
CA ALA A 121 8.72 7.93 -15.92
C ALA A 121 8.70 9.28 -16.66
N LEU A 122 7.99 10.26 -16.13
CA LEU A 122 7.99 11.63 -16.66
C LEU A 122 9.36 12.29 -16.44
N SER A 123 9.90 12.20 -15.22
CA SER A 123 11.23 12.74 -14.90
C SER A 123 12.32 12.16 -15.81
N ILE A 124 12.31 10.84 -16.03
CA ILE A 124 13.27 10.15 -16.91
C ILE A 124 13.15 10.65 -18.35
N LYS A 125 11.93 10.89 -18.86
CA LYS A 125 11.71 11.38 -20.23
C LYS A 125 12.15 12.82 -20.43
N GLU A 126 12.08 13.65 -19.39
CA GLU A 126 12.59 15.02 -19.45
C GLU A 126 14.12 15.04 -19.53
N THR A 127 14.79 14.14 -18.82
CA THR A 127 16.26 14.09 -18.78
C THR A 127 16.88 13.23 -19.89
N ASN A 128 16.12 12.29 -20.47
CA ASN A 128 16.60 11.37 -21.50
C ASN A 128 15.67 11.36 -22.71
N SER A 129 16.20 11.67 -23.88
CA SER A 129 15.54 11.43 -25.16
C SER A 129 15.57 9.92 -25.48
N ASN A 130 14.77 9.11 -24.78
CA ASN A 130 14.66 7.65 -24.94
C ASN A 130 13.98 7.23 -26.27
N GLY A 131 14.15 7.99 -27.35
CA GLY A 131 13.62 7.67 -28.69
C GLY A 131 12.11 7.38 -28.76
N GLY A 132 11.32 7.82 -27.77
CA GLY A 132 9.90 7.50 -27.65
C GLY A 132 9.57 6.11 -27.10
N LYS A 133 10.57 5.31 -26.70
CA LYS A 133 10.36 4.02 -26.04
C LYS A 133 9.68 4.20 -24.68
N ARG A 134 8.88 3.19 -24.30
CA ARG A 134 8.34 3.09 -22.94
C ARG A 134 9.46 2.64 -22.01
N ILE A 135 9.40 3.09 -20.76
CA ILE A 135 10.38 2.73 -19.73
C ILE A 135 10.05 1.32 -19.21
N PRO A 136 10.98 0.36 -19.33
CA PRO A 136 10.86 -0.96 -18.74
C PRO A 136 10.62 -0.89 -17.23
N VAL A 137 9.67 -1.67 -16.73
CA VAL A 137 9.45 -1.91 -15.31
C VAL A 137 9.64 -3.40 -15.03
N VAL A 138 10.54 -3.72 -14.11
CA VAL A 138 10.93 -5.09 -13.78
C VAL A 138 10.88 -5.34 -12.28
N CYS A 139 10.74 -6.61 -11.88
CA CYS A 139 10.83 -7.04 -10.48
C CYS A 139 11.44 -8.44 -10.44
N ALA A 140 12.32 -8.73 -9.49
CA ALA A 140 12.95 -10.06 -9.41
C ALA A 140 11.93 -11.15 -9.04
N GLU A 141 11.91 -12.27 -9.76
CA GLU A 141 11.06 -13.41 -9.37
C GLU A 141 11.56 -14.12 -8.09
N PRO A 142 10.67 -14.71 -7.28
CA PRO A 142 9.21 -14.51 -7.32
C PRO A 142 8.84 -13.12 -6.78
N TYR A 143 7.79 -12.50 -7.32
CA TYR A 143 7.33 -11.16 -6.93
C TYR A 143 5.82 -11.12 -6.68
N TYR A 144 5.32 -9.99 -6.15
CA TYR A 144 3.89 -9.78 -5.96
C TYR A 144 3.16 -9.81 -7.31
N SER A 145 2.26 -10.76 -7.45
CA SER A 145 1.58 -11.08 -8.72
C SER A 145 0.80 -9.91 -9.35
N TYR A 146 0.42 -8.91 -8.57
CA TYR A 146 -0.39 -7.79 -9.07
C TYR A 146 0.42 -6.69 -9.78
N TYR A 147 1.76 -6.67 -9.71
CA TYR A 147 2.54 -5.59 -10.32
C TYR A 147 2.34 -5.50 -11.84
N GLY A 148 2.48 -6.63 -12.55
CA GLY A 148 2.28 -6.67 -14.00
C GLY A 148 0.86 -6.26 -14.39
N GLU A 149 -0.14 -6.81 -13.70
CA GLU A 149 -1.56 -6.49 -13.94
C GLU A 149 -1.85 -5.00 -13.74
N ALA A 150 -1.38 -4.39 -12.64
CA ALA A 150 -1.60 -2.97 -12.35
C ALA A 150 -0.99 -2.06 -13.43
N ILE A 151 0.22 -2.40 -13.91
CA ILE A 151 0.93 -1.65 -14.96
C ILE A 151 0.20 -1.78 -16.30
N GLU A 152 -0.26 -2.97 -16.66
CA GLU A 152 -0.96 -3.23 -17.91
C GLU A 152 -2.36 -2.57 -17.93
N GLN A 153 -3.07 -2.59 -16.80
CA GLN A 153 -4.38 -1.95 -16.64
C GLN A 153 -4.33 -0.43 -16.84
N GLU A 154 -3.24 0.22 -16.41
CA GLU A 154 -3.03 1.66 -16.61
C GLU A 154 -2.92 2.05 -18.10
N ARG A 155 -2.56 1.11 -18.99
CA ARG A 155 -2.39 1.34 -20.45
C ARG A 155 -1.50 2.54 -20.77
N SER A 156 -0.47 2.74 -19.95
CA SER A 156 0.44 3.87 -20.06
C SER A 156 1.26 3.84 -21.35
N LYS A 157 1.51 5.02 -21.91
CA LYS A 157 2.53 5.24 -22.97
C LYS A 157 3.90 5.64 -22.38
N LEU A 158 4.02 5.67 -21.06
CA LEU A 158 5.23 6.10 -20.37
C LEU A 158 6.12 4.91 -20.02
N PHE A 159 5.52 3.81 -19.57
CA PHE A 159 6.21 2.63 -19.06
C PHE A 159 5.51 1.34 -19.48
N GLU A 160 6.21 0.22 -19.37
CA GLU A 160 5.70 -1.11 -19.68
C GLU A 160 6.29 -2.18 -18.77
N TRP A 161 5.49 -3.21 -18.47
CA TRP A 161 5.96 -4.36 -17.71
C TRP A 161 6.92 -5.21 -18.55
N GLN A 162 8.07 -5.59 -17.98
CA GLN A 162 9.10 -6.42 -18.62
C GLN A 162 9.45 -7.69 -17.81
N GLY A 163 8.71 -7.97 -16.73
CA GLY A 163 8.84 -9.22 -15.98
C GLY A 163 10.06 -9.28 -15.07
N ASP A 164 10.74 -10.43 -15.08
CA ASP A 164 11.79 -10.77 -14.13
C ASP A 164 13.06 -9.91 -14.30
N ALA A 165 13.43 -9.21 -13.22
CA ALA A 165 14.63 -8.39 -13.18
C ALA A 165 15.93 -9.20 -13.35
N ASN A 166 15.97 -10.48 -12.96
CA ASN A 166 17.18 -11.31 -13.08
C ASN A 166 17.52 -11.68 -14.53
N THR A 167 16.50 -11.74 -15.39
CA THR A 167 16.66 -12.10 -16.81
C THR A 167 16.56 -10.89 -17.73
N PHE A 168 16.46 -9.68 -17.20
CA PHE A 168 16.32 -8.46 -17.98
C PHE A 168 17.59 -8.15 -18.79
N GLN A 169 17.50 -8.26 -20.12
CA GLN A 169 18.67 -8.26 -21.03
C GLN A 169 18.94 -6.91 -21.72
N GLU A 170 18.06 -5.90 -21.58
CA GLU A 170 18.28 -4.61 -22.25
C GLU A 170 19.56 -3.96 -21.71
N LYS A 171 20.52 -3.68 -22.62
CA LYS A 171 21.89 -3.33 -22.24
C LYS A 171 22.11 -1.83 -22.01
N SER A 172 21.13 -1.00 -22.34
CA SER A 172 21.22 0.46 -22.29
C SER A 172 19.83 1.07 -22.22
N GLY A 173 19.72 2.22 -21.57
CA GLY A 173 18.48 2.96 -21.43
C GLY A 173 17.89 2.83 -20.02
N PRO A 174 17.02 3.78 -19.66
CA PRO A 174 16.45 3.87 -18.33
C PRO A 174 15.46 2.73 -18.07
N TYR A 175 15.37 2.30 -16.82
CA TYR A 175 14.39 1.33 -16.34
C TYR A 175 13.96 1.67 -14.92
N VAL A 176 12.84 1.10 -14.49
CA VAL A 176 12.42 1.09 -13.09
C VAL A 176 12.47 -0.33 -12.56
N GLU A 177 13.20 -0.54 -11.47
CA GLU A 177 13.16 -1.79 -10.73
C GLU A 177 12.28 -1.64 -9.49
N VAL A 178 11.30 -2.54 -9.35
CA VAL A 178 10.47 -2.63 -8.16
C VAL A 178 11.10 -3.65 -7.22
N VAL A 179 11.39 -3.25 -5.98
CA VAL A 179 12.01 -4.11 -4.97
C VAL A 179 11.08 -4.22 -3.77
N THR A 180 10.45 -5.38 -3.61
CA THR A 180 9.64 -5.68 -2.42
C THR A 180 10.53 -6.27 -1.33
N SER A 181 10.58 -5.64 -0.15
CA SER A 181 11.47 -6.07 0.94
C SER A 181 10.83 -5.79 2.31
N PRO A 182 10.46 -6.81 3.10
CA PRO A 182 10.41 -8.23 2.79
C PRO A 182 9.53 -8.54 1.58
N ASN A 183 9.97 -9.51 0.79
CA ASN A 183 9.34 -9.85 -0.46
C ASN A 183 7.99 -10.57 -0.29
N ASN A 184 7.11 -10.38 -1.26
CA ASN A 184 5.91 -11.18 -1.44
C ASN A 184 6.16 -12.09 -2.66
N PRO A 185 6.12 -13.42 -2.53
CA PRO A 185 5.49 -14.19 -1.44
C PRO A 185 6.42 -14.75 -0.37
N ASP A 186 7.74 -14.75 -0.58
CA ASP A 186 8.66 -15.60 0.19
C ASP A 186 9.24 -14.95 1.47
N GLY A 187 8.94 -13.69 1.74
CA GLY A 187 9.43 -12.95 2.92
C GLY A 187 10.92 -12.61 2.87
N THR A 188 11.61 -12.83 1.75
CA THR A 188 13.05 -12.55 1.64
C THR A 188 13.35 -11.06 1.72
N ILE A 189 14.43 -10.68 2.41
CA ILE A 189 14.96 -9.31 2.34
C ILE A 189 15.66 -9.14 1.00
N ARG A 190 15.29 -8.11 0.24
CA ARG A 190 15.77 -7.88 -1.11
C ARG A 190 16.43 -6.52 -1.29
N THR A 191 17.33 -6.51 -2.25
CA THR A 191 17.98 -5.34 -2.84
C THR A 191 17.82 -5.43 -4.37
N PRO A 192 18.03 -4.32 -5.09
CA PRO A 192 18.06 -4.32 -6.55
C PRO A 192 19.02 -5.37 -7.09
N VAL A 193 18.62 -6.03 -8.18
CA VAL A 193 19.44 -7.03 -8.89
C VAL A 193 19.91 -6.53 -10.24
N VAL A 194 19.26 -5.50 -10.81
CA VAL A 194 19.74 -4.88 -12.05
C VAL A 194 20.85 -3.89 -11.68
N ASN A 195 22.10 -4.32 -11.87
CA ASN A 195 23.27 -3.51 -11.54
C ASN A 195 23.67 -2.60 -12.72
N ARG A 196 22.93 -1.50 -12.93
CA ARG A 196 23.19 -0.50 -13.99
C ARG A 196 22.89 0.92 -13.49
N GLU A 197 23.64 1.90 -14.00
CA GLU A 197 23.58 3.30 -13.53
C GLU A 197 22.29 4.05 -13.91
N GLU A 198 21.60 3.61 -14.96
CA GLU A 198 20.43 4.31 -15.53
C GLU A 198 19.10 3.87 -14.89
N GLY A 199 19.15 3.05 -13.84
CA GLY A 199 17.99 2.50 -13.15
C GLY A 199 17.47 3.40 -12.05
N VAL A 200 16.14 3.47 -11.92
CA VAL A 200 15.48 4.01 -10.73
C VAL A 200 14.83 2.87 -9.95
N VAL A 201 14.86 2.95 -8.63
CA VAL A 201 14.32 1.89 -7.76
C VAL A 201 13.11 2.40 -6.98
N ILE A 202 12.03 1.63 -7.01
CA ILE A 202 10.90 1.78 -6.09
C ILE A 202 10.97 0.66 -5.06
N TYR A 203 11.16 1.00 -3.80
CA TYR A 203 11.09 0.02 -2.71
C TYR A 203 9.66 -0.11 -2.19
N ASP A 204 9.06 -1.29 -2.33
CA ASP A 204 7.82 -1.65 -1.65
C ASP A 204 8.12 -2.29 -0.29
N LEU A 205 7.94 -1.49 0.75
CA LEU A 205 8.23 -1.82 2.15
C LEU A 205 6.95 -2.10 2.94
N ALA A 206 5.88 -2.55 2.27
CA ALA A 206 4.61 -2.89 2.91
C ALA A 206 4.78 -3.83 4.11
N TYR A 207 5.73 -4.77 4.04
CA TYR A 207 6.01 -5.77 5.07
C TYR A 207 7.21 -5.42 5.97
N TYR A 208 7.86 -4.25 5.83
CA TYR A 208 9.05 -3.91 6.63
C TYR A 208 8.68 -3.42 8.04
N TRP A 209 8.09 -4.31 8.82
CA TRP A 209 7.61 -4.08 10.18
C TRP A 209 8.00 -5.23 11.12
N PRO A 210 8.16 -5.00 12.43
CA PRO A 210 8.64 -6.01 13.38
C PRO A 210 7.84 -7.31 13.43
N HIS A 211 6.55 -7.27 13.09
CA HIS A 211 5.69 -8.46 13.06
C HIS A 211 5.85 -9.33 11.81
N TYR A 212 6.64 -8.89 10.82
CA TYR A 212 6.99 -9.68 9.63
C TYR A 212 8.48 -10.00 9.54
N THR A 213 9.35 -9.10 9.99
CA THR A 213 10.80 -9.26 9.88
C THR A 213 11.56 -8.52 10.98
N PRO A 214 12.76 -8.97 11.38
CA PRO A 214 13.66 -8.16 12.20
C PRO A 214 14.00 -6.83 11.51
N ILE A 215 13.94 -5.74 12.26
CA ILE A 215 14.40 -4.43 11.80
C ILE A 215 15.90 -4.33 12.10
N THR A 216 16.73 -4.53 11.06
CA THR A 216 18.20 -4.51 11.18
C THR A 216 18.78 -3.11 10.99
N SER A 217 18.12 -2.27 10.21
CA SER A 217 18.47 -0.87 9.98
C SER A 217 17.27 -0.08 9.49
N PRO A 218 17.22 1.25 9.69
CA PRO A 218 16.22 2.08 9.04
C PRO A 218 16.43 2.04 7.52
N ALA A 219 15.36 1.82 6.75
CA ALA A 219 15.38 1.96 5.30
C ALA A 219 15.55 3.44 4.93
N ASP A 220 16.41 3.70 3.95
CA ASP A 220 16.79 5.05 3.53
C ASP A 220 16.99 5.07 2.01
N TYR A 221 15.89 4.87 1.28
CA TYR A 221 15.87 4.79 -0.18
C TYR A 221 15.12 5.96 -0.79
N ASP A 222 15.39 6.27 -2.05
CA ASP A 222 14.81 7.44 -2.73
C ASP A 222 13.29 7.38 -2.82
N VAL A 223 12.70 6.22 -3.13
CA VAL A 223 11.25 6.05 -3.18
C VAL A 223 10.86 4.82 -2.36
N MET A 224 10.14 5.05 -1.26
CA MET A 224 9.69 4.00 -0.35
C MET A 224 8.16 3.99 -0.22
N LEU A 225 7.55 2.84 -0.49
CA LEU A 225 6.10 2.61 -0.34
C LEU A 225 5.78 1.88 0.96
N PHE A 226 4.77 2.36 1.68
CA PHE A 226 4.20 1.71 2.86
C PHE A 226 2.67 1.65 2.76
N THR A 227 2.03 0.83 3.60
CA THR A 227 0.57 0.69 3.61
C THR A 227 0.04 0.35 5.00
N MET A 228 -1.02 1.05 5.43
CA MET A 228 -1.68 0.76 6.70
C MET A 228 -2.27 -0.66 6.74
N SER A 229 -2.55 -1.23 5.57
CA SER A 229 -3.06 -2.60 5.40
C SER A 229 -2.17 -3.63 6.09
N LYS A 230 -0.85 -3.48 5.97
CA LYS A 230 0.13 -4.44 6.49
C LYS A 230 0.78 -3.95 7.79
N THR A 231 0.74 -2.65 8.07
CA THR A 231 1.18 -2.11 9.36
C THR A 231 0.19 -2.41 10.50
N SER A 232 -1.10 -2.10 10.28
CA SER A 232 -2.12 -2.12 11.34
C SER A 232 -3.28 -3.07 11.06
N GLY A 233 -3.37 -3.62 9.85
CA GLY A 233 -4.51 -4.45 9.44
C GLY A 233 -5.74 -3.67 8.96
N HIS A 234 -5.69 -2.34 8.91
CA HIS A 234 -6.79 -1.51 8.39
C HIS A 234 -6.81 -1.45 6.85
N ALA A 235 -6.88 -2.61 6.19
CA ALA A 235 -6.89 -2.71 4.73
C ALA A 235 -8.11 -2.02 4.09
N GLY A 236 -9.24 -1.96 4.81
CA GLY A 236 -10.46 -1.27 4.38
C GLY A 236 -10.37 0.26 4.40
N SER A 237 -9.44 0.84 5.15
CA SER A 237 -9.22 2.30 5.18
C SER A 237 -8.58 2.83 3.91
N ARG A 238 -7.97 1.93 3.10
CA ARG A 238 -7.31 2.27 1.83
C ARG A 238 -6.27 3.37 2.01
N VAL A 239 -5.35 3.26 2.97
CA VAL A 239 -4.29 4.25 3.18
C VAL A 239 -2.93 3.67 2.84
N GLY A 240 -2.26 4.28 1.87
CA GLY A 240 -0.85 4.06 1.52
C GLY A 240 -0.02 5.31 1.80
N ILE A 241 1.30 5.14 1.84
CA ILE A 241 2.27 6.22 2.01
C ILE A 241 3.41 6.06 1.00
N ILE A 242 3.79 7.15 0.32
CA ILE A 242 5.10 7.30 -0.32
C ILE A 242 5.97 8.18 0.60
N GLN A 243 7.22 7.78 0.76
CA GLN A 243 8.29 8.64 1.25
C GLN A 243 9.32 8.85 0.14
N GLU A 244 9.60 10.12 -0.15
CA GLU A 244 10.57 10.59 -1.14
C GLU A 244 11.46 11.66 -0.51
#